data_AF-A0A842YB31-F1
#
_entry.id   AF-A0A842YB31-F1
#
_cell.length_a   1.000
_cell.length_b   1.000
_cell.length_c   1.000
_cell.angle_alpha   90.00
_cell.angle_beta   90.00
_cell.angle_gamma   90.00
#
_symmetry.space_group_name_H-M   'P 1'
#
loop_
_entity.id
_entity.type
_entity.pdbx_description
1 polymer ?
#
loop_
_entity_poly.entity_id
_entity_poly.type
_entity_poly.pdbx_seq_one_letter_code
_entity_poly.pdbx_strand_id
1 'polypeptide(L)'
;GLFGGHSGIDIHKHRGNANKLVARLLAPIVDEMDVHLCRWNGGSKHNAITREATATFAVELAKVERVDELLEKTRTDILAYFKELEPDIEIKWNVSPIEKIFSLEESKQIIQSIDLLHQGPVKFSPNIKGLVETSNNVAVVETNDSEMLVLMSTRSSVDAELEEFRKKLATIGQLTGWEVIQKPAYPGWNPEPGSSFIKFISSHYEKFADKELEIKAIHAGLECGIIGSKLPGMKMVAIGPTALNAHTPDEKVKISTVGAVYHLLVSIVKDLPNLKL
;
A
#
# COMPACT_ATOMS: atom_id res chain seq x y z
N GLY A 1 15.44 -8.36 -5.86
CA GLY A 1 14.63 -7.12 -5.90
C GLY A 1 13.77 -7.04 -4.65
N LEU A 2 13.10 -5.91 -4.42
CA LEU A 2 12.27 -5.73 -3.21
C LEU A 2 11.12 -6.77 -3.13
N PHE A 3 10.70 -7.09 -1.91
CA PHE A 3 9.63 -8.06 -1.64
C PHE A 3 8.26 -7.60 -2.15
N GLY A 4 7.93 -6.31 -2.00
CA GLY A 4 6.62 -5.76 -2.39
C GLY A 4 5.47 -6.29 -1.55
N GLY A 5 4.44 -6.87 -2.19
CA GLY A 5 3.27 -7.47 -1.53
C GLY A 5 2.06 -6.55 -1.37
N HIS A 6 1.07 -6.95 -0.60
CA HIS A 6 -0.24 -6.29 -0.59
C HIS A 6 -0.22 -4.99 0.22
N SER A 7 -0.58 -3.86 -0.41
CA SER A 7 -0.44 -2.51 0.18
C SER A 7 -1.40 -2.15 1.31
N GLY A 8 -2.28 -3.09 1.70
CA GLY A 8 -3.04 -3.06 2.94
C GLY A 8 -2.43 -3.99 3.98
N ILE A 9 -2.71 -5.29 3.85
CA ILE A 9 -2.21 -6.38 4.72
C ILE A 9 -0.72 -6.26 5.06
N ASP A 10 0.18 -6.02 4.09
CA ASP A 10 1.63 -6.02 4.31
C ASP A 10 2.21 -4.63 4.62
N ILE A 11 1.40 -3.56 4.66
CA ILE A 11 1.91 -2.18 4.74
C ILE A 11 2.67 -1.89 6.04
N HIS A 12 2.39 -2.65 7.10
CA HIS A 12 3.05 -2.55 8.39
C HIS A 12 4.43 -3.24 8.44
N LYS A 13 4.81 -4.01 7.40
CA LYS A 13 6.02 -4.85 7.41
C LYS A 13 7.32 -4.10 7.07
N HIS A 14 7.31 -2.76 7.10
CA HIS A 14 8.47 -1.91 6.78
C HIS A 14 9.16 -2.24 5.44
N ARG A 15 8.40 -2.75 4.47
CA ARG A 15 8.92 -3.11 3.14
C ARG A 15 9.30 -1.88 2.34
N GLY A 16 10.37 -1.99 1.56
CA GLY A 16 10.81 -0.94 0.66
C GLY A 16 9.76 -0.69 -0.44
N ASN A 17 9.63 0.57 -0.86
CA ASN A 17 8.86 0.95 -2.04
C ASN A 17 9.82 1.51 -3.09
N ALA A 18 9.92 0.85 -4.24
CA ALA A 18 10.91 1.21 -5.25
C ALA A 18 10.77 2.65 -5.75
N ASN A 19 9.54 3.16 -5.93
CA ASN A 19 9.31 4.56 -6.33
C ASN A 19 9.87 5.53 -5.28
N LYS A 20 9.63 5.26 -4.00
CA LYS A 20 10.19 6.09 -2.93
C LYS A 20 11.72 6.05 -2.88
N LEU A 21 12.33 4.89 -3.12
CA LEU A 21 13.78 4.77 -3.13
C LEU A 21 14.42 5.47 -4.33
N VAL A 22 13.79 5.42 -5.50
CA VAL A 22 14.24 6.20 -6.67
C VAL A 22 14.16 7.70 -6.39
N ALA A 23 13.07 8.19 -5.79
CA ALA A 23 12.95 9.60 -5.41
C ALA A 23 14.08 10.02 -4.46
N ARG A 24 14.33 9.20 -3.43
CA ARG A 24 15.41 9.40 -2.46
C ARG A 24 16.79 9.42 -3.11
N LEU A 25 17.03 8.60 -4.14
CA LEU A 25 18.29 8.59 -4.90
C LEU A 25 18.49 9.88 -5.71
N LEU A 26 17.41 10.41 -6.29
CA LEU A 26 17.46 11.58 -7.16
C LEU A 26 17.44 12.91 -6.40
N ALA A 27 16.85 12.96 -5.20
CA ALA A 27 16.69 14.20 -4.44
C ALA A 27 18.01 14.95 -4.16
N PRO A 28 19.11 14.30 -3.70
CA PRO A 28 20.38 15.00 -3.49
C PRO A 28 20.99 15.58 -4.78
N ILE A 29 20.71 14.96 -5.93
CA ILE A 29 21.18 15.44 -7.23
C ILE A 29 20.43 16.73 -7.60
N VAL A 30 19.11 16.72 -7.43
CA VAL A 30 18.25 17.90 -7.68
C VAL A 30 18.62 19.08 -6.78
N ASP A 31 19.08 18.82 -5.56
CA ASP A 31 19.51 19.88 -4.63
C ASP A 31 20.86 20.52 -5.01
N GLU A 32 21.73 19.76 -5.68
CA GLU A 32 23.09 20.20 -5.99
C GLU A 32 23.26 20.69 -7.44
N MET A 33 22.45 20.19 -8.38
CA MET A 33 22.60 20.51 -9.80
C MET A 33 21.30 20.40 -10.60
N ASP A 34 21.34 20.99 -11.78
CA ASP A 34 20.30 20.85 -12.79
C ASP A 34 20.19 19.41 -13.29
N VAL A 35 18.98 18.85 -13.19
CA VAL A 35 18.63 17.50 -13.62
C VAL A 35 17.47 17.58 -14.59
N HIS A 36 17.62 16.89 -15.71
CA HIS A 36 16.53 16.62 -16.63
C HIS A 36 16.05 15.18 -16.44
N LEU A 37 14.86 14.98 -15.92
CA LEU A 37 14.22 13.67 -15.95
C LEU A 37 13.90 13.33 -17.41
N CYS A 38 14.03 12.07 -17.80
CA CYS A 38 13.62 11.59 -19.12
C CYS A 38 12.40 10.68 -18.99
N ARG A 39 12.47 9.72 -18.06
CA ARG A 39 11.44 8.70 -17.89
C ARG A 39 11.48 8.15 -16.48
N TRP A 40 10.31 7.78 -15.95
CA TRP A 40 10.20 7.02 -14.70
C TRP A 40 9.05 6.04 -14.80
N ASN A 41 9.34 4.75 -14.64
CA ASN A 41 8.34 3.70 -14.51
C ASN A 41 8.61 2.84 -13.28
N GLY A 42 7.59 2.58 -12.48
CA GLY A 42 7.71 1.69 -11.34
C GLY A 42 6.37 1.25 -10.79
N GLY A 43 6.23 -0.05 -10.57
CA GLY A 43 4.99 -0.67 -10.10
C GLY A 43 4.04 -1.08 -11.22
N SER A 44 2.92 -1.69 -10.84
CA SER A 44 1.97 -2.27 -11.81
C SER A 44 0.51 -2.25 -11.35
N LYS A 45 0.24 -2.35 -10.04
CA LYS A 45 -1.11 -2.34 -9.49
C LYS A 45 -1.20 -1.42 -8.29
N HIS A 46 -2.32 -0.71 -8.15
CA HIS A 46 -2.55 0.24 -7.05
C HIS A 46 -2.44 -0.43 -5.65
N ASN A 47 -2.84 -1.69 -5.55
CA ASN A 47 -2.88 -2.45 -4.30
C ASN A 47 -1.59 -3.25 -4.00
N ALA A 48 -0.53 -3.07 -4.78
CA ALA A 48 0.77 -3.72 -4.57
C ALA A 48 1.83 -2.69 -4.13
N ILE A 49 2.62 -3.02 -3.12
CA ILE A 49 3.83 -2.27 -2.76
C ILE A 49 4.84 -2.46 -3.90
N THR A 50 5.37 -1.35 -4.40
CA THR A 50 6.21 -1.32 -5.60
C THR A 50 7.53 -2.05 -5.39
N ARG A 51 7.75 -3.12 -6.18
CA ARG A 51 8.95 -3.97 -6.09
C ARG A 51 10.13 -3.45 -6.92
N GLU A 52 9.81 -2.87 -8.06
CA GLU A 52 10.78 -2.48 -9.09
C GLU A 52 10.37 -1.12 -9.64
N ALA A 53 11.37 -0.27 -9.86
CA ALA A 53 11.24 1.03 -10.51
C ALA A 53 12.53 1.35 -11.26
N THR A 54 12.41 2.12 -12.33
CA THR A 54 13.52 2.60 -13.14
C THR A 54 13.25 4.05 -13.50
N ALA A 55 14.25 4.90 -13.31
CA ALA A 55 14.24 6.27 -13.79
C ALA A 55 15.46 6.53 -14.67
N THR A 56 15.22 7.19 -15.81
CA THR A 56 16.26 7.71 -16.70
C THR A 56 16.29 9.22 -16.51
N PHE A 57 17.46 9.79 -16.31
CA PHE A 57 17.68 11.23 -16.18
C PHE A 57 18.99 11.64 -16.86
N ALA A 58 19.12 12.92 -17.17
CA ALA A 58 20.26 13.53 -17.80
C ALA A 58 20.80 14.68 -16.94
N VAL A 59 22.13 14.80 -16.96
CA VAL A 59 22.91 15.86 -16.32
C VAL A 59 24.00 16.32 -17.28
N GLU A 60 24.64 17.45 -16.98
CA GLU A 60 25.81 17.89 -17.71
C GLU A 60 26.95 16.86 -17.57
N LEU A 61 27.63 16.56 -18.68
CA LEU A 61 28.73 15.58 -18.72
C LEU A 61 29.84 15.86 -17.68
N ALA A 62 30.11 17.13 -17.42
CA ALA A 62 31.11 17.56 -16.44
C ALA A 62 30.74 17.22 -14.98
N LYS A 63 29.48 16.87 -14.70
CA LYS A 63 28.97 16.56 -13.36
C LYS A 63 28.79 15.06 -13.10
N VAL A 64 29.07 14.20 -14.07
CA VAL A 64 28.82 12.74 -13.97
C VAL A 64 29.53 12.11 -12.78
N GLU A 65 30.81 12.43 -12.55
CA GLU A 65 31.55 11.90 -11.39
C GLU A 65 30.88 12.30 -10.06
N ARG A 66 30.41 13.54 -9.97
CA ARG A 66 29.73 14.04 -8.78
C ARG A 66 28.36 13.37 -8.57
N VAL A 67 27.64 13.09 -9.65
CA VAL A 67 26.39 12.31 -9.59
C VAL A 67 26.65 10.90 -9.08
N ASP A 68 27.69 10.23 -9.59
CA ASP A 68 28.05 8.89 -9.13
C ASP A 68 28.36 8.88 -7.63
N GLU A 69 29.11 9.87 -7.12
CA GLU A 69 29.36 10.01 -5.67
C GLU A 69 28.07 10.15 -4.85
N LEU A 70 27.12 10.97 -5.30
CA LEU A 70 25.84 11.20 -4.62
C LEU A 70 24.95 9.94 -4.65
N LEU A 71 24.90 9.24 -5.78
CA LEU A 71 24.20 7.97 -5.93
C LEU A 71 24.81 6.88 -5.05
N GLU A 72 26.14 6.75 -5.05
CA GLU A 72 26.87 5.78 -4.23
C GLU A 72 26.66 5.99 -2.73
N LYS A 73 26.74 7.24 -2.29
CA LYS A 73 26.46 7.62 -0.90
C LYS A 73 25.04 7.22 -0.52
N THR A 74 24.05 7.63 -1.32
CA THR A 74 22.64 7.35 -1.05
C THR A 74 22.33 5.85 -1.11
N ARG A 75 22.91 5.13 -2.08
CA ARG A 75 22.83 3.67 -2.18
C ARG A 75 23.35 3.02 -0.91
N THR A 76 24.51 3.42 -0.43
CA THR A 76 25.13 2.87 0.79
C THR A 76 24.20 3.02 1.99
N ASP A 77 23.61 4.20 2.19
CA ASP A 77 22.68 4.46 3.29
C ASP A 77 21.39 3.64 3.18
N ILE A 78 20.84 3.49 1.97
CA ILE A 78 19.65 2.66 1.72
C ILE A 78 19.96 1.19 2.02
N LEU A 79 21.04 0.64 1.46
CA LEU A 79 21.41 -0.76 1.64
C LEU A 79 21.72 -1.08 3.11
N ALA A 80 22.36 -0.16 3.84
CA ALA A 80 22.62 -0.31 5.26
C ALA A 80 21.32 -0.42 6.07
N TYR A 81 20.33 0.44 5.79
CA TYR A 81 19.03 0.41 6.48
C TYR A 81 18.22 -0.86 6.13
N PHE A 82 18.20 -1.24 4.85
CA PHE A 82 17.37 -2.35 4.37
C PHE A 82 18.04 -3.73 4.46
N LYS A 83 19.27 -3.83 4.96
CA LYS A 83 20.06 -5.07 5.00
C LYS A 83 19.30 -6.30 5.50
N GLU A 84 18.51 -6.15 6.56
CA GLU A 84 17.71 -7.25 7.13
C GLU A 84 16.27 -7.27 6.64
N LEU A 85 15.77 -6.14 6.13
CA LEU A 85 14.37 -5.97 5.72
C LEU A 85 14.12 -6.39 4.27
N GLU A 86 15.10 -6.19 3.39
CA GLU A 86 15.04 -6.46 1.95
C GLU A 86 16.40 -7.00 1.49
N PRO A 87 16.80 -8.22 1.92
CA PRO A 87 18.16 -8.75 1.70
C PRO A 87 18.56 -8.86 0.22
N ASP A 88 17.58 -8.99 -0.68
CA ASP A 88 17.77 -9.08 -2.12
C ASP A 88 17.61 -7.72 -2.84
N ILE A 89 17.58 -6.60 -2.11
CA ILE A 89 17.52 -5.27 -2.71
C ILE A 89 18.74 -5.04 -3.62
N GLU A 90 18.49 -4.49 -4.80
CA GLU A 90 19.52 -4.19 -5.77
C GLU A 90 19.27 -2.80 -6.36
N ILE A 91 20.32 -1.97 -6.37
CA ILE A 91 20.29 -0.62 -6.94
C ILE A 91 21.48 -0.52 -7.89
N LYS A 92 21.16 -0.29 -9.17
CA LYS A 92 22.12 -0.23 -10.27
C LYS A 92 21.79 0.95 -11.16
N TRP A 93 22.81 1.51 -11.78
CA TRP A 93 22.68 2.50 -12.83
C TRP A 93 23.79 2.31 -13.86
N ASN A 94 23.55 2.83 -15.06
CA ASN A 94 24.51 2.88 -16.15
C ASN A 94 24.24 4.11 -17.00
N VAL A 95 25.28 4.58 -17.68
CA VAL A 95 25.12 5.62 -18.71
C VAL A 95 24.37 5.04 -19.90
N SER A 96 23.49 5.84 -20.49
CA SER A 96 22.73 5.50 -21.69
C SER A 96 22.62 6.72 -22.62
N PRO A 97 22.27 6.54 -23.91
CA PRO A 97 21.99 7.67 -24.80
C PRO A 97 20.85 8.55 -24.30
N ILE A 98 20.88 9.83 -24.67
CA ILE A 98 19.84 10.79 -24.29
C ILE A 98 18.50 10.41 -24.90
N GLU A 99 17.45 10.46 -24.08
CA GLU A 99 16.04 10.32 -24.47
C GLU A 99 15.35 11.71 -24.50
N LYS A 100 14.05 11.75 -24.77
CA LYS A 100 13.26 12.98 -24.55
C LYS A 100 13.36 13.39 -23.08
N ILE A 101 13.57 14.67 -22.85
CA ILE A 101 13.75 15.24 -21.51
C ILE A 101 12.53 16.08 -21.11
N PHE A 102 12.22 16.06 -19.81
CA PHE A 102 11.40 17.08 -19.16
C PHE A 102 12.20 18.37 -18.97
N SER A 103 11.52 19.50 -18.81
CA SER A 103 12.18 20.75 -18.39
C SER A 103 12.80 20.61 -16.99
N LEU A 104 13.71 21.51 -16.62
CA LEU A 104 14.31 21.52 -15.27
C LEU A 104 13.25 21.69 -14.17
N GLU A 105 12.26 22.55 -14.41
CA GLU A 105 11.17 22.81 -13.47
C GLU A 105 10.30 21.57 -13.27
N GLU A 106 9.84 20.94 -14.35
CA GLU A 106 9.04 19.70 -14.30
C GLU A 106 9.84 18.57 -13.63
N SER A 107 11.11 18.40 -13.98
CA SER A 107 11.97 17.37 -13.41
C SER A 107 12.09 17.50 -11.89
N LYS A 108 12.33 18.73 -11.42
CA LYS A 108 12.40 19.06 -9.99
C LYS A 108 11.05 18.81 -9.31
N GLN A 109 9.95 19.29 -9.90
CA GLN A 109 8.60 19.10 -9.36
C GLN A 109 8.23 17.61 -9.25
N ILE A 110 8.52 16.81 -10.27
CA ILE A 110 8.25 15.37 -10.29
C ILE A 110 9.05 14.66 -9.19
N ILE A 111 10.37 14.88 -9.14
CA ILE A 111 11.24 14.18 -8.18
C ILE A 111 10.87 14.56 -6.75
N GLN A 112 10.74 15.86 -6.47
CA GLN A 112 10.41 16.35 -5.13
C GLN A 112 9.00 15.95 -4.70
N SER A 113 8.01 15.98 -5.60
CA SER A 113 6.65 15.54 -5.27
C SER A 113 6.63 14.07 -4.88
N ILE A 114 7.22 13.17 -5.68
CA ILE A 114 7.29 11.75 -5.35
C ILE A 114 8.06 11.52 -4.04
N ASP A 115 9.10 12.30 -3.75
CA ASP A 115 9.84 12.24 -2.48
C ASP A 115 9.02 12.76 -1.26
N LEU A 116 8.17 13.77 -1.46
CA LEU A 116 7.25 14.31 -0.44
C LEU A 116 6.06 13.38 -0.15
N LEU A 117 5.57 12.64 -1.15
CA LEU A 117 4.39 11.79 -0.99
C LEU A 117 4.63 10.69 0.05
N HIS A 118 3.74 10.60 1.06
CA HIS A 118 3.86 9.61 2.13
C HIS A 118 3.77 8.17 1.60
N GLN A 119 4.56 7.26 2.17
CA GLN A 119 4.50 5.83 1.92
C GLN A 119 4.42 5.08 3.26
N GLY A 120 3.52 4.10 3.34
CA GLY A 120 3.41 3.23 4.50
C GLY A 120 2.33 3.67 5.50
N PRO A 121 2.38 3.16 6.74
CA PRO A 121 1.46 3.54 7.82
C PRO A 121 1.57 5.04 8.14
N VAL A 122 0.43 5.70 8.32
CA VAL A 122 0.33 7.10 8.79
C VAL A 122 -0.03 7.12 10.26
N LYS A 123 -1.03 6.31 10.65
CA LYS A 123 -1.50 6.17 12.03
C LYS A 123 -1.87 4.72 12.31
N PHE A 124 -1.69 4.30 13.56
CA PHE A 124 -2.20 3.04 14.08
C PHE A 124 -3.48 3.29 14.88
N SER A 125 -4.37 2.31 14.89
CA SER A 125 -5.64 2.41 15.61
C SER A 125 -5.39 2.60 17.11
N PRO A 126 -6.06 3.57 17.76
CA PRO A 126 -6.00 3.71 19.21
C PRO A 126 -6.75 2.58 19.94
N ASN A 127 -7.64 1.87 19.25
CA ASN A 127 -8.52 0.87 19.83
C ASN A 127 -8.02 -0.57 19.61
N ILE A 128 -7.19 -0.80 18.59
CA ILE A 128 -6.71 -2.14 18.23
C ILE A 128 -5.20 -2.12 18.11
N LYS A 129 -4.52 -2.68 19.11
CA LYS A 129 -3.06 -2.74 19.19
C LYS A 129 -2.47 -3.36 17.92
N GLY A 130 -1.58 -2.63 17.27
CA GLY A 130 -0.84 -3.09 16.08
C GLY A 130 -1.62 -3.00 14.77
N LEU A 131 -2.90 -2.61 14.78
CA LEU A 131 -3.66 -2.39 13.55
C LEU A 131 -3.30 -1.03 12.95
N VAL A 132 -2.90 -1.02 11.68
CA VAL A 132 -2.79 0.23 10.92
C VAL A 132 -4.20 0.77 10.72
N GLU A 133 -4.42 2.03 11.08
CA GLU A 133 -5.68 2.72 10.85
C GLU A 133 -5.66 3.40 9.50
N THR A 134 -4.67 4.26 9.23
CA THR A 134 -4.54 5.03 7.99
C THR A 134 -3.18 4.77 7.35
N SER A 135 -3.14 4.58 6.03
CA SER A 135 -1.89 4.38 5.28
C SER A 135 -1.95 4.94 3.85
N ASN A 136 -0.78 5.05 3.22
CA ASN A 136 -0.66 5.31 1.79
C ASN A 136 0.25 4.31 1.09
N ASN A 137 0.02 4.11 -0.20
CA ASN A 137 0.93 3.41 -1.09
C ASN A 137 1.17 4.23 -2.36
N VAL A 138 2.40 4.67 -2.61
CA VAL A 138 2.84 5.26 -3.89
C VAL A 138 3.06 4.11 -4.86
N ALA A 139 1.99 3.72 -5.55
CA ALA A 139 1.86 2.38 -6.13
C ALA A 139 2.44 2.27 -7.54
N VAL A 140 2.12 3.26 -8.40
CA VAL A 140 2.57 3.28 -9.78
C VAL A 140 3.08 4.67 -10.11
N VAL A 141 4.27 4.74 -10.71
CA VAL A 141 4.76 5.90 -11.44
C VAL A 141 4.92 5.44 -12.87
N GLU A 142 4.38 6.17 -13.84
CA GLU A 142 4.43 5.81 -15.25
C GLU A 142 4.63 7.05 -16.10
N THR A 143 5.51 6.94 -17.09
CA THR A 143 5.70 7.97 -18.12
C THR A 143 5.26 7.39 -19.46
N ASN A 144 4.27 8.02 -20.08
CA ASN A 144 3.87 7.75 -21.46
C ASN A 144 4.29 8.91 -22.38
N ASP A 145 3.87 8.89 -23.65
CA ASP A 145 4.34 9.86 -24.66
C ASP A 145 3.93 11.31 -24.38
N SER A 146 2.90 11.55 -23.57
CA SER A 146 2.31 12.88 -23.36
C SER A 146 2.20 13.30 -21.89
N GLU A 147 2.25 12.37 -20.95
CA GLU A 147 2.01 12.66 -19.53
C GLU A 147 2.81 11.71 -18.62
N MET A 148 2.98 12.16 -17.38
CA MET A 148 3.39 11.32 -16.27
C MET A 148 2.20 11.10 -15.34
N LEU A 149 2.07 9.89 -14.82
CA LEU A 149 1.03 9.50 -13.87
C LEU A 149 1.66 9.00 -12.58
N VAL A 150 1.16 9.48 -11.44
CA VAL A 150 1.45 8.92 -10.12
C VAL A 150 0.16 8.39 -9.49
N LEU A 151 0.05 7.08 -9.39
CA LEU A 151 -1.08 6.39 -8.78
C LEU A 151 -0.79 6.06 -7.33
N MET A 152 -1.65 6.53 -6.43
CA MET A 152 -1.61 6.19 -5.02
C MET A 152 -2.82 5.36 -4.58
N SER A 153 -2.63 4.54 -3.54
CA SER A 153 -3.71 3.81 -2.88
C SER A 153 -3.74 4.18 -1.39
N THR A 154 -4.66 5.06 -1.04
CA THR A 154 -4.90 5.52 0.33
C THR A 154 -5.94 4.62 1.00
N ARG A 155 -5.77 4.33 2.29
CA ARG A 155 -6.68 3.45 3.05
C ARG A 155 -6.88 4.00 4.46
N SER A 156 -8.10 3.94 4.97
CA SER A 156 -8.36 4.09 6.40
C SER A 156 -9.47 3.16 6.87
N SER A 157 -9.46 2.76 8.14
CA SER A 157 -10.65 2.21 8.81
C SER A 157 -11.63 3.29 9.27
N VAL A 158 -11.21 4.57 9.29
CA VAL A 158 -12.05 5.71 9.68
C VAL A 158 -12.22 6.63 8.48
N ASP A 159 -13.44 6.72 7.94
CA ASP A 159 -13.72 7.47 6.70
C ASP A 159 -13.32 8.95 6.79
N ALA A 160 -13.53 9.59 7.93
CA ALA A 160 -13.13 11.00 8.14
C ALA A 160 -11.61 11.19 8.08
N GLU A 161 -10.84 10.26 8.64
CA GLU A 161 -9.37 10.29 8.60
C GLU A 161 -8.83 9.96 7.20
N LEU A 162 -9.52 9.09 6.45
CA LEU A 162 -9.21 8.85 5.04
C LEU A 162 -9.30 10.15 4.24
N GLU A 163 -10.43 10.85 4.33
CA GLU A 163 -10.65 12.08 3.56
C GLU A 163 -9.73 13.22 4.00
N GLU A 164 -9.45 13.36 5.30
CA GLU A 164 -8.48 14.33 5.81
C GLU A 164 -7.09 14.12 5.21
N PHE A 165 -6.64 12.87 5.18
CA PHE A 165 -5.34 12.52 4.65
C PHE A 165 -5.28 12.60 3.12
N ARG A 166 -6.35 12.19 2.41
CA ARG A 166 -6.47 12.36 0.96
C ARG A 166 -6.42 13.83 0.56
N LYS A 167 -7.05 14.73 1.34
CA LYS A 167 -6.97 16.18 1.14
C LYS A 167 -5.53 16.67 1.25
N LYS A 168 -4.75 16.22 2.24
CA LYS A 168 -3.33 16.55 2.36
C LYS A 168 -2.53 16.12 1.12
N LEU A 169 -2.73 14.89 0.66
CA LEU A 169 -2.06 14.38 -0.56
C LEU A 169 -2.43 15.20 -1.80
N ALA A 170 -3.70 15.61 -1.93
CA ALA A 170 -4.12 16.48 -3.03
C ALA A 170 -3.50 17.87 -2.96
N THR A 171 -3.40 18.46 -1.77
CA THR A 171 -2.70 19.73 -1.59
C THR A 171 -1.22 19.62 -1.97
N ILE A 172 -0.54 18.53 -1.62
CA ILE A 172 0.85 18.28 -2.04
C ILE A 172 0.93 18.23 -3.57
N GLY A 173 0.06 17.46 -4.22
CA GLY A 173 0.03 17.36 -5.69
C GLY A 173 -0.19 18.73 -6.35
N GLN A 174 -1.17 19.49 -5.91
CA GLN A 174 -1.47 20.82 -6.43
C GLN A 174 -0.31 21.82 -6.24
N LEU A 175 0.32 21.82 -5.07
CA LEU A 175 1.48 22.68 -4.78
C LEU A 175 2.71 22.30 -5.61
N THR A 176 2.78 21.07 -6.11
CA THR A 176 3.89 20.56 -6.92
C THR A 176 3.54 20.46 -8.40
N GLY A 177 2.46 21.11 -8.85
CA GLY A 177 2.12 21.25 -10.27
C GLY A 177 1.28 20.12 -10.87
N TRP A 178 0.81 19.17 -10.08
CA TRP A 178 0.00 18.04 -10.58
C TRP A 178 -1.48 18.39 -10.69
N GLU A 179 -2.10 17.90 -11.76
CA GLU A 179 -3.55 17.68 -11.77
C GLU A 179 -3.89 16.48 -10.86
N VAL A 180 -4.77 16.69 -9.87
CA VAL A 180 -5.11 15.66 -8.90
C VAL A 180 -6.52 15.14 -9.14
N ILE A 181 -6.63 13.86 -9.49
CA ILE A 181 -7.90 13.15 -9.64
C ILE A 181 -8.16 12.27 -8.42
N GLN A 182 -9.20 12.60 -7.65
CA GLN A 182 -9.64 11.83 -6.50
C GLN A 182 -10.87 10.97 -6.84
N LYS A 183 -10.68 9.67 -7.02
CA LYS A 183 -11.79 8.71 -7.21
C LYS A 183 -12.57 8.50 -5.91
N PRO A 184 -13.87 8.14 -5.94
CA PRO A 184 -14.62 7.83 -4.73
C PRO A 184 -13.92 6.75 -3.88
N ALA A 185 -13.86 6.97 -2.56
CA ALA A 185 -13.43 5.95 -1.63
C ALA A 185 -14.54 4.92 -1.40
N TYR A 186 -14.17 3.71 -0.99
CA TYR A 186 -15.10 2.76 -0.40
C TYR A 186 -15.05 2.90 1.14
N PRO A 187 -16.19 2.74 1.84
CA PRO A 187 -16.28 2.92 3.27
C PRO A 187 -15.50 1.83 4.03
N GLY A 188 -14.99 2.22 5.21
CA GLY A 188 -14.46 1.28 6.18
C GLY A 188 -15.54 0.36 6.77
N TRP A 189 -15.09 -0.71 7.44
CA TRP A 189 -15.96 -1.57 8.25
C TRP A 189 -15.45 -1.59 9.69
N ASN A 190 -16.08 -0.79 10.55
CA ASN A 190 -15.70 -0.71 11.96
C ASN A 190 -16.14 -1.97 12.72
N PRO A 191 -15.25 -2.57 13.55
CA PRO A 191 -15.58 -3.78 14.27
C PRO A 191 -16.53 -3.52 15.45
N GLU A 192 -17.47 -4.44 15.67
CA GLU A 192 -18.38 -4.49 16.82
C GLU A 192 -18.10 -5.74 17.70
N PRO A 193 -16.94 -5.86 18.36
CA PRO A 193 -16.49 -7.10 19.00
C PRO A 193 -17.40 -7.57 20.14
N GLY A 194 -18.14 -6.65 20.79
CA GLY A 194 -19.06 -6.95 21.89
C GLY A 194 -20.48 -7.33 21.46
N SER A 195 -20.79 -7.33 20.15
CA SER A 195 -22.16 -7.54 19.68
C SER A 195 -22.70 -8.94 19.99
N SER A 196 -24.01 -9.04 20.22
CA SER A 196 -24.74 -10.31 20.39
C SER A 196 -24.49 -11.26 19.22
N PHE A 197 -24.41 -10.71 18.01
CA PHE A 197 -24.09 -11.48 16.80
C PHE A 197 -22.69 -12.09 16.83
N ILE A 198 -21.65 -11.32 17.17
CA ILE A 198 -20.28 -11.87 17.25
C ILE A 198 -20.19 -12.98 18.32
N LYS A 199 -20.82 -12.77 19.49
CA LYS A 199 -20.88 -13.81 20.55
C LYS A 199 -21.57 -15.09 20.06
N PHE A 200 -22.66 -14.95 19.30
CA PHE A 200 -23.34 -16.08 18.68
C PHE A 200 -22.39 -16.84 17.75
N ILE A 201 -21.72 -16.15 16.82
CA ILE A 201 -20.75 -16.76 15.90
C ILE A 201 -19.60 -17.45 16.66
N SER A 202 -19.01 -16.79 17.67
CA SER A 202 -17.95 -17.37 18.51
C SER A 202 -18.39 -18.69 19.15
N SER A 203 -19.61 -18.75 19.68
CA SER A 203 -20.13 -19.96 20.33
C SER A 203 -20.26 -21.16 19.37
N HIS A 204 -20.50 -20.91 18.08
CA HIS A 204 -20.53 -21.98 17.07
C HIS A 204 -19.12 -22.40 16.67
N TYR A 205 -18.19 -21.46 16.56
CA TYR A 205 -16.80 -21.75 16.24
C TYR A 205 -16.13 -22.57 17.33
N GLU A 206 -16.26 -22.16 18.59
CA GLU A 206 -15.59 -22.77 19.74
C GLU A 206 -16.04 -24.22 19.97
N LYS A 207 -17.33 -24.52 19.78
CA LYS A 207 -17.86 -25.90 19.83
C LYS A 207 -17.22 -26.83 18.81
N PHE A 208 -16.81 -26.29 17.65
CA PHE A 208 -16.25 -27.09 16.56
C PHE A 208 -14.72 -27.13 16.62
N ALA A 209 -14.07 -26.01 16.91
CA ALA A 209 -12.63 -25.85 16.82
C ALA A 209 -11.88 -26.27 18.09
N ASP A 210 -12.59 -26.47 19.20
CA ASP A 210 -12.05 -26.67 20.56
C ASP A 210 -11.00 -25.58 20.91
N LYS A 211 -11.24 -24.38 20.40
CA LYS A 211 -10.36 -23.21 20.48
C LYS A 211 -11.19 -21.94 20.43
N GLU A 212 -10.75 -20.94 21.20
CA GLU A 212 -11.31 -19.60 21.20
C GLU A 212 -11.23 -18.97 19.80
N LEU A 213 -12.29 -18.27 19.40
CA LEU A 213 -12.30 -17.53 18.14
C LEU A 213 -11.45 -16.26 18.26
N GLU A 214 -10.41 -16.15 17.45
CA GLU A 214 -9.66 -14.90 17.32
C GLU A 214 -10.43 -13.89 16.45
N ILE A 215 -11.03 -12.89 17.08
CA ILE A 215 -11.67 -11.77 16.39
C ILE A 215 -10.58 -10.80 15.92
N LYS A 216 -10.45 -10.62 14.61
CA LYS A 216 -9.44 -9.74 14.01
C LYS A 216 -10.07 -8.68 13.12
N ALA A 217 -9.47 -7.50 13.12
CA ALA A 217 -9.63 -6.50 12.07
C ALA A 217 -8.43 -6.58 11.13
N ILE A 218 -8.66 -6.33 9.84
CA ILE A 218 -7.60 -6.33 8.83
C ILE A 218 -7.51 -4.95 8.19
N HIS A 219 -6.29 -4.50 7.89
CA HIS A 219 -6.06 -3.27 7.12
C HIS A 219 -6.20 -3.57 5.62
N ALA A 220 -7.40 -3.93 5.19
CA ALA A 220 -7.74 -4.24 3.80
C ALA A 220 -9.19 -3.86 3.51
N GLY A 221 -9.55 -3.81 2.23
CA GLY A 221 -10.95 -3.63 1.82
C GLY A 221 -11.69 -4.96 1.86
N LEU A 222 -12.85 -4.99 2.53
CA LEU A 222 -13.84 -6.05 2.44
C LEU A 222 -15.16 -5.44 1.99
N GLU A 223 -15.92 -6.17 1.18
CA GLU A 223 -17.22 -5.73 0.68
C GLU A 223 -18.21 -5.46 1.82
N CYS A 224 -18.01 -6.04 3.01
CA CYS A 224 -18.80 -5.76 4.21
C CYS A 224 -18.92 -4.26 4.53
N GLY A 225 -17.88 -3.44 4.25
CA GLY A 225 -17.98 -1.99 4.42
C GLY A 225 -19.02 -1.37 3.49
N ILE A 226 -19.01 -1.77 2.22
CA ILE A 226 -19.95 -1.28 1.18
C ILE A 226 -21.37 -1.80 1.45
N ILE A 227 -21.51 -3.07 1.80
CA ILE A 227 -22.83 -3.67 2.03
C ILE A 227 -23.45 -3.07 3.30
N GLY A 228 -22.66 -2.93 4.38
CA GLY A 228 -23.12 -2.34 5.63
C GLY A 228 -23.52 -0.88 5.51
N SER A 229 -22.82 -0.07 4.72
CA SER A 229 -23.19 1.33 4.50
C SER A 229 -24.51 1.49 3.76
N LYS A 230 -24.89 0.50 2.92
CA LYS A 230 -26.17 0.48 2.20
C LYS A 230 -27.31 -0.13 3.01
N LEU A 231 -27.01 -0.95 4.03
CA LEU A 231 -28.00 -1.65 4.85
C LEU A 231 -27.76 -1.38 6.36
N PRO A 232 -28.14 -0.19 6.86
CA PRO A 232 -27.96 0.16 8.26
C PRO A 232 -28.62 -0.85 9.21
N GLY A 233 -27.91 -1.23 10.26
CA GLY A 233 -28.39 -2.19 11.26
C GLY A 233 -28.13 -3.67 10.91
N MET A 234 -27.68 -3.98 9.69
CA MET A 234 -27.32 -5.35 9.33
C MET A 234 -26.12 -5.86 10.14
N LYS A 235 -26.27 -7.03 10.75
CA LYS A 235 -25.17 -7.71 11.47
C LYS A 235 -24.38 -8.57 10.50
N MET A 236 -23.06 -8.41 10.51
CA MET A 236 -22.16 -9.01 9.53
C MET A 236 -20.94 -9.62 10.21
N VAL A 237 -20.43 -10.70 9.60
CA VAL A 237 -19.12 -11.27 9.90
C VAL A 237 -18.50 -11.74 8.58
N ALA A 238 -17.18 -11.63 8.46
CA ALA A 238 -16.42 -12.21 7.35
C ALA A 238 -15.65 -13.42 7.89
N ILE A 239 -15.92 -14.59 7.32
CA ILE A 239 -15.24 -15.85 7.65
C ILE A 239 -14.79 -16.53 6.36
N GLY A 240 -13.67 -17.25 6.41
CA GLY A 240 -13.14 -17.93 5.23
C GLY A 240 -12.05 -18.94 5.57
N PRO A 241 -11.70 -19.82 4.61
CA PRO A 241 -10.64 -20.79 4.80
C PRO A 241 -9.27 -20.11 4.84
N THR A 242 -8.24 -20.82 5.28
CA THR A 242 -6.88 -20.32 5.19
C THR A 242 -6.45 -20.30 3.72
N ALA A 243 -6.40 -19.10 3.14
CA ALA A 243 -5.82 -18.81 1.84
C ALA A 243 -4.50 -18.05 2.00
N LEU A 244 -3.51 -18.38 1.19
CA LEU A 244 -2.19 -17.74 1.17
C LEU A 244 -1.93 -17.17 -0.21
N ASN A 245 -1.24 -16.03 -0.26
CA ASN A 245 -0.77 -15.38 -1.49
C ASN A 245 -1.89 -15.06 -2.49
N ALA A 246 -3.07 -14.65 -2.00
CA ALA A 246 -4.18 -14.25 -2.87
C ALA A 246 -3.73 -13.18 -3.89
N HIS A 247 -4.22 -13.29 -5.13
CA HIS A 247 -3.88 -12.41 -6.25
C HIS A 247 -2.47 -12.56 -6.84
N THR A 248 -1.75 -13.64 -6.50
CA THR A 248 -0.48 -13.99 -7.14
C THR A 248 -0.57 -15.36 -7.82
N PRO A 249 0.34 -15.71 -8.75
CA PRO A 249 0.42 -17.07 -9.29
C PRO A 249 0.68 -18.16 -8.24
N ASP A 250 1.15 -17.79 -7.05
CA ASP A 250 1.41 -18.69 -5.91
C ASP A 250 0.20 -18.85 -4.97
N GLU A 251 -0.98 -18.37 -5.39
CA GLU A 251 -2.22 -18.45 -4.63
C GLU A 251 -2.58 -19.90 -4.31
N LYS A 252 -2.82 -20.18 -3.03
CA LYS A 252 -3.16 -21.53 -2.56
C LYS A 252 -4.10 -21.50 -1.37
N VAL A 253 -4.99 -22.49 -1.30
CA VAL A 253 -5.94 -22.68 -0.18
C VAL A 253 -5.63 -23.97 0.57
N LYS A 254 -5.68 -23.92 1.90
CA LYS A 254 -5.49 -25.10 2.75
C LYS A 254 -6.77 -25.92 2.78
N ILE A 255 -6.82 -27.01 2.01
CA ILE A 255 -7.99 -27.89 1.83
C ILE A 255 -8.63 -28.28 3.18
N SER A 256 -7.83 -28.65 4.18
CA SER A 256 -8.33 -29.07 5.49
C SER A 256 -9.15 -28.00 6.23
N THR A 257 -8.99 -26.72 5.88
CA THR A 257 -9.72 -25.60 6.49
C THR A 257 -11.03 -25.29 5.78
N VAL A 258 -11.22 -25.78 4.55
CA VAL A 258 -12.46 -25.56 3.78
C VAL A 258 -13.64 -26.28 4.42
N GLY A 259 -13.46 -27.54 4.82
CA GLY A 259 -14.49 -28.32 5.51
C GLY A 259 -14.89 -27.70 6.86
N ALA A 260 -13.92 -27.17 7.61
CA ALA A 260 -14.17 -26.47 8.88
C ALA A 260 -15.11 -25.26 8.69
N VAL A 261 -14.84 -24.43 7.69
CA VAL A 261 -15.67 -23.26 7.37
C VAL A 261 -17.07 -23.68 6.93
N TYR A 262 -17.19 -24.75 6.14
CA TYR A 262 -18.49 -25.29 5.74
C TYR A 262 -19.31 -25.74 6.95
N HIS A 263 -18.72 -26.52 7.86
CA HIS A 263 -19.41 -26.99 9.06
C HIS A 263 -19.81 -25.84 9.99
N LEU A 264 -18.95 -24.85 10.16
CA LEU A 264 -19.27 -23.63 10.90
C LEU A 264 -20.47 -22.90 10.28
N LEU A 265 -20.46 -22.67 8.96
CA LEU A 265 -21.55 -22.02 8.26
C LEU A 265 -22.87 -22.77 8.43
N VAL A 266 -22.87 -24.09 8.25
CA VAL A 266 -24.07 -24.93 8.46
C VAL A 266 -24.57 -24.85 9.90
N SER A 267 -23.67 -24.84 10.88
CA SER A 267 -24.00 -24.72 12.30
C SER A 267 -24.69 -23.38 12.61
N ILE A 268 -24.12 -22.27 12.13
CA ILE A 268 -24.66 -20.92 12.26
C ILE A 268 -26.04 -20.82 11.61
N VAL A 269 -26.18 -21.26 10.35
CA VAL A 269 -27.43 -21.13 9.59
C VAL A 269 -28.56 -21.92 10.25
N LYS A 270 -28.27 -23.10 10.79
CA LYS A 270 -29.28 -23.93 11.49
C LYS A 270 -29.78 -23.29 12.78
N ASP A 271 -28.92 -22.59 13.52
CA ASP A 271 -29.26 -22.00 14.81
C ASP A 271 -29.64 -20.51 14.72
N LEU A 272 -29.52 -19.91 13.53
CA LEU A 272 -29.89 -18.52 13.27
C LEU A 272 -31.32 -18.16 13.74
N PRO A 273 -32.34 -19.03 13.63
CA PRO A 273 -33.68 -18.74 14.17
C PRO A 273 -33.74 -18.55 15.69
N ASN A 274 -32.75 -19.06 16.43
CA ASN A 274 -32.66 -18.95 17.89
C ASN A 274 -31.84 -17.71 18.34
N LEU A 275 -31.24 -16.97 17.41
CA LEU A 275 -30.47 -15.78 17.71
C LEU A 275 -31.36 -14.69 18.30
N LYS A 276 -30.97 -14.20 19.48
CA LYS A 276 -31.56 -13.01 20.12
C LYS A 276 -30.57 -11.85 19.96
N LEU A 277 -30.96 -10.84 19.19
CA LEU A 277 -30.14 -9.66 18.90
C LEU A 277 -30.21 -8.60 20.00
#